data_AF-A0A379TRD2-F1
#
_entry.id   AF-A0A379TRD2-F1
#
_cell.length_a   1.000
_cell.length_b   1.000
_cell.length_c   1.000
_cell.angle_alpha   90.00
_cell.angle_beta   90.00
_cell.angle_gamma   90.00
#
_symmetry.space_group_name_H-M   'P 1'
#
loop_
_entity.id
_entity.type
_entity.pdbx_description
1 polymer ?
#
loop_
_entity_poly.entity_id
_entity_poly.type
_entity_poly.pdbx_seq_one_letter_code
_entity_poly.pdbx_strand_id
1 'polypeptide(L)'
;MITLTAQEVKERGLFIGGLEGVLGEKMQLVSRNTGEMRPVATWTVGGKTVSPDPGFSYNPGVAYRPDLNKYSGPLAELAKQELSQ
;
A
#
# COMPACT_ATOMS: atom_id res chain seq x y z
N MET A 1 8.50 7.50 14.96
CA MET A 1 7.19 7.86 14.36
C MET A 1 7.15 9.38 14.30
N ILE A 2 7.11 9.99 13.11
CA ILE A 2 7.06 11.46 12.98
C ILE A 2 5.60 11.82 12.74
N THR A 3 4.95 12.42 13.74
CA THR A 3 3.57 12.90 13.65
C THR A 3 3.60 14.43 13.68
N LEU A 4 3.04 15.08 12.66
CA LEU A 4 2.94 16.53 12.65
C LEU A 4 1.77 16.98 13.52
N THR A 5 2.00 18.00 14.33
CA THR A 5 0.94 18.69 15.07
C THR A 5 0.11 19.56 14.11
N ALA A 6 -1.13 19.88 14.49
CA ALA A 6 -2.01 20.73 13.68
C ALA A 6 -1.40 22.13 13.40
N GLN A 7 -0.59 22.63 14.33
CA GLN A 7 0.10 23.90 14.19
C GLN A 7 1.23 23.82 13.15
N GLU A 8 2.04 22.76 13.17
CA GLU A 8 3.10 22.56 12.17
C GLU A 8 2.55 22.36 10.76
N VAL A 9 1.39 21.71 10.62
CA VAL A 9 0.68 21.58 9.34
C VAL A 9 0.32 22.96 8.80
N LYS A 10 -0.23 23.84 9.65
CA LYS A 10 -0.59 25.21 9.27
C LYS A 10 0.63 26.06 8.92
N GLU A 11 1.69 25.99 9.73
CA GLU A 11 2.95 26.72 9.50
C GLU A 11 3.65 26.29 8.19
N ARG A 12 3.51 25.03 7.80
CA ARG A 12 4.04 24.49 6.55
C ARG A 12 3.11 24.72 5.34
N GLY A 13 1.97 25.38 5.53
CA GLY A 13 0.98 25.59 4.47
C GLY A 13 0.37 24.29 3.94
N LEU A 14 0.43 23.20 4.72
CA LEU A 14 -0.13 21.91 4.35
C LEU A 14 -1.63 21.93 4.60
N PHE A 15 -2.40 21.45 3.62
CA PHE A 15 -3.85 21.33 3.74
C PHE A 15 -4.21 19.88 4.05
N ILE A 16 -4.90 19.65 5.18
CA ILE A 16 -5.50 18.34 5.49
C ILE A 16 -6.89 18.32 4.86
N GLY A 17 -6.98 17.74 3.66
CA GLY A 17 -8.26 17.51 2.99
C GLY A 17 -9.02 16.34 3.63
N GLY A 18 -10.35 16.43 3.61
CA GLY A 18 -11.21 15.28 3.88
C GLY A 18 -10.99 14.19 2.82
N LEU A 19 -10.93 12.93 3.26
CA LEU A 19 -10.66 11.78 2.38
C LEU A 19 -11.93 11.22 1.71
N GLU A 20 -13.11 11.73 2.07
CA GLU A 20 -14.39 11.30 1.50
C GLU A 20 -14.43 11.54 -0.01
N GLY A 21 -14.62 10.46 -0.78
CA GLY A 21 -14.64 10.49 -2.25
C GLY A 21 -13.26 10.60 -2.92
N VAL A 22 -12.19 10.82 -2.14
CA VAL A 22 -10.81 10.90 -2.66
C VAL A 22 -10.19 9.51 -2.74
N LEU A 23 -10.43 8.64 -1.76
CA LEU A 23 -9.92 7.27 -1.72
C LEU A 23 -10.98 6.25 -2.16
N GLY A 24 -10.55 5.23 -2.89
CA GLY A 24 -11.39 4.14 -3.34
C GLY A 24 -10.58 2.89 -3.65
N GLU A 25 -11.24 1.89 -4.20
CA GLU A 25 -10.64 0.61 -4.60
C GLU A 25 -11.16 0.23 -5.98
N LYS A 26 -10.29 -0.32 -6.84
CA LYS A 26 -10.69 -0.91 -8.12
C LYS A 26 -10.08 -2.29 -8.28
N MET A 27 -10.76 -3.15 -9.02
CA MET A 27 -10.21 -4.45 -9.43
C MET A 27 -9.31 -4.24 -10.66
N GLN A 28 -8.05 -4.63 -10.54
CA GLN A 28 -7.08 -4.56 -11.64
C GLN A 28 -6.56 -5.96 -11.99
N LEU A 29 -6.47 -6.23 -13.30
CA LEU A 29 -5.90 -7.46 -13.82
C LEU A 29 -4.39 -7.47 -13.56
N VAL A 30 -3.92 -8.46 -12.81
CA VAL A 30 -2.51 -8.61 -12.42
C VAL A 30 -1.77 -9.64 -13.28
N SER A 31 -2.50 -10.57 -13.89
CA SER A 31 -1.92 -11.59 -14.76
C SER A 31 -2.86 -11.87 -15.93
N ARG A 32 -2.36 -11.64 -17.15
CA ARG A 32 -3.11 -11.95 -18.38
C ARG A 32 -3.23 -13.45 -18.62
N ASN A 33 -2.27 -14.23 -18.14
CA ASN A 33 -2.24 -15.68 -18.35
C ASN A 33 -3.19 -16.42 -17.41
N THR A 34 -3.35 -15.94 -16.17
CA THR A 34 -4.20 -16.58 -15.16
C THR A 34 -5.55 -15.87 -14.98
N GLY A 35 -5.73 -14.69 -15.59
CA GLY A 35 -6.93 -13.87 -15.39
C GLY A 35 -7.06 -13.29 -13.98
N GLU A 36 -6.00 -13.35 -13.18
CA GLU A 36 -6.05 -12.98 -11.76
C GLU A 36 -6.34 -11.48 -11.63
N MET A 37 -7.39 -11.15 -10.87
CA MET A 37 -7.78 -9.79 -10.54
C MET A 37 -7.42 -9.52 -9.08
N ARG A 38 -6.85 -8.36 -8.79
CA ARG A 38 -6.61 -7.94 -7.41
C ARG A 38 -7.18 -6.56 -7.13
N PRO A 39 -7.65 -6.34 -5.89
CA PRO A 39 -7.97 -5.00 -5.43
C PRO A 39 -6.72 -4.12 -5.44
N VAL A 40 -6.85 -2.90 -5.95
CA VAL A 40 -5.84 -1.85 -5.82
C VAL A 40 -6.48 -0.58 -5.31
N ALA A 41 -5.77 0.10 -4.41
CA ALA A 41 -6.19 1.41 -3.92
C ALA A 41 -6.19 2.44 -5.07
N THR A 42 -7.16 3.34 -5.06
CA THR A 42 -7.26 4.45 -6.00
C THR A 42 -7.37 5.75 -5.25
N TRP A 43 -6.74 6.82 -5.75
CA TRP A 43 -6.97 8.18 -5.26
C TRP A 43 -7.29 9.13 -6.41
N THR A 44 -8.28 10.00 -6.20
CA THR A 44 -8.71 11.00 -7.18
C THR A 44 -8.13 12.37 -6.80
N VAL A 45 -7.27 12.92 -7.66
CA VAL A 45 -6.65 14.24 -7.46
C VAL A 45 -6.85 15.07 -8.72
N GLY A 46 -7.45 16.26 -8.58
CA GLY A 46 -7.70 17.17 -9.70
C GLY A 46 -8.57 16.57 -10.81
N GLY A 47 -9.52 15.70 -10.46
CA GLY A 47 -10.40 15.01 -11.41
C GLY A 47 -9.77 13.80 -12.11
N LYS A 48 -8.52 13.43 -11.77
CA LYS A 48 -7.84 12.25 -12.30
C LYS A 48 -7.71 11.19 -11.22
N THR A 49 -8.15 9.97 -11.54
CA THR A 49 -7.95 8.82 -10.67
C THR A 49 -6.60 8.16 -10.97
N VAL A 50 -5.78 8.01 -9.94
CA VAL A 50 -4.48 7.34 -10.00
C VAL A 50 -4.53 6.11 -9.11
N SER A 51 -3.83 5.05 -9.52
CA SER A 51 -3.68 3.82 -8.74
C SER A 51 -2.22 3.38 -8.79
N PRO A 52 -1.69 2.81 -7.70
CA PRO A 52 -0.38 2.19 -7.73
C PRO A 52 -0.45 0.83 -8.45
N ASP A 53 0.72 0.28 -8.78
CA ASP A 53 0.78 -1.05 -9.38
C ASP A 53 0.28 -2.12 -8.39
N PRO A 54 -0.39 -3.18 -8.91
CA PRO A 54 -0.86 -4.26 -8.06
C PRO A 54 0.28 -4.90 -7.25
N GLY A 55 0.09 -4.99 -5.93
CA GLY A 55 1.11 -5.49 -5.00
C GLY A 55 1.88 -4.39 -4.26
N PHE A 56 1.78 -3.13 -4.68
CA PHE A 56 2.29 -2.00 -3.90
C PHE A 56 1.26 -1.59 -2.84
N SER A 57 1.60 -1.80 -1.56
CA SER A 57 0.79 -1.36 -0.42
C SER A 57 1.59 -0.37 0.41
N TYR A 58 1.17 0.89 0.43
CA TYR A 58 1.77 1.90 1.28
C TYR A 58 0.99 1.96 2.60
N ASN A 59 1.50 1.28 3.63
CA ASN A 59 0.94 1.34 4.98
C ASN A 59 1.99 1.90 5.95
N PRO A 60 2.10 3.24 6.10
CA PRO A 60 3.19 3.89 6.84
C PRO A 60 3.18 3.64 8.38
N GLY A 61 2.28 2.80 8.89
CA GLY A 61 2.25 2.34 10.28
C GLY A 61 2.48 0.84 10.48
N VAL A 62 2.57 0.05 9.42
CA VAL A 62 2.72 -1.42 9.50
C VAL A 62 3.82 -1.84 8.54
N ALA A 63 4.93 -2.34 9.10
CA ALA A 63 5.99 -2.95 8.30
C ALA A 63 5.40 -4.10 7.47
N TYR A 64 5.82 -4.21 6.20
CA TYR A 64 5.46 -5.35 5.36
C TYR A 64 5.81 -6.66 6.07
N ARG A 65 4.80 -7.51 6.27
CA ARG A 65 4.98 -8.86 6.83
C ARG A 65 4.73 -9.88 5.71
N PRO A 66 5.78 -10.49 5.16
CA PRO A 66 5.62 -11.53 4.16
C PRO A 66 4.89 -12.74 4.73
N ASP A 67 4.02 -13.35 3.93
CA ASP A 67 3.33 -14.59 4.28
C ASP A 67 4.27 -15.78 4.03
N LEU A 68 4.77 -16.37 5.13
CA LEU A 68 5.71 -17.49 5.09
C LEU A 68 5.17 -18.71 4.34
N ASN A 69 3.83 -18.88 4.28
CA ASN A 69 3.22 -20.02 3.59
C ASN A 69 3.34 -19.94 2.07
N LYS A 70 3.70 -18.77 1.52
CA LYS A 70 3.90 -18.57 0.08
C LYS A 70 5.30 -18.99 -0.39
N TYR A 71 6.23 -19.22 0.53
CA TYR A 71 7.58 -19.66 0.21
C TYR A 71 7.68 -21.17 0.37
N SER A 72 8.31 -21.83 -0.60
CA SER A 72 8.52 -23.28 -0.60
C SER A 72 9.99 -23.63 -0.86
N GLY A 73 10.42 -24.78 -0.37
CA GLY A 73 11.79 -25.27 -0.57
C GLY A 73 12.84 -24.37 0.11
N PRO A 74 14.03 -24.20 -0.49
CA PRO A 74 15.13 -23.42 0.11
C PRO A 74 14.76 -21.96 0.46
N LEU A 75 13.82 -21.37 -0.28
CA LEU A 75 13.32 -20.02 -0.02
C LEU A 75 12.52 -19.93 1.29
N ALA A 76 11.86 -21.01 1.70
CA ALA A 76 11.13 -21.06 2.96
C ALA A 76 12.08 -21.06 4.17
N GLU A 77 13.23 -21.72 4.05
CA GLU A 77 14.26 -21.71 5.10
C GLU A 77 14.92 -20.34 5.23
N LEU A 78 15.29 -19.74 4.11
CA LEU A 78 15.84 -18.38 4.08
C LEU A 78 14.84 -17.36 4.64
N ALA A 79 13.57 -17.43 4.24
CA ALA A 79 12.53 -16.53 4.77
C ALA A 79 12.39 -16.66 6.29
N LYS A 80 12.38 -17.89 6.83
CA LYS A 80 12.33 -18.09 8.29
C LYS A 80 13.54 -17.49 9.00
N GLN A 81 14.74 -17.60 8.42
CA GLN A 81 15.96 -17.06 9.00
C GLN A 81 15.95 -15.52 9.07
N GLU A 82 15.57 -14.86 7.97
CA GLU A 82 15.59 -13.39 7.85
C GLU A 82 14.48 -12.71 8.65
N LEU A 83 13.34 -13.39 8.86
CA LEU A 83 12.15 -12.81 9.50
C LEU A 83 12.00 -13.16 10.98
N SER A 84 12.92 -13.96 11.53
CA SER A 84 12.98 -14.28 12.97
C SER A 84 13.90 -13.33 13.76
N GLN A 85 14.53 -12.36 13.10
CA GLN A 85 15.35 -11.29 13.71
C GLN A 85 14.51 -10.04 14.03
#